data_AF-A0A450T2L1-F1
#
_entry.id   AF-A0A450T2L1-F1
#
_cell.length_a   1.000
_cell.length_b   1.000
_cell.length_c   1.000
_cell.angle_alpha   90.00
_cell.angle_beta   90.00
_cell.angle_gamma   90.00
#
_symmetry.space_group_name_H-M   'P 1'
#
loop_
_entity.id
_entity.type
_entity.pdbx_description
1 polymer ?
#
loop_
_entity_poly.entity_id
_entity_poly.type
_entity_poly.pdbx_seq_one_letter_code
_entity_poly.pdbx_strand_id
1 'polypeptide(L)'
;RHDPEQRVEICLRAQEGLAELEPDPNRRIKYIDFILQYANLNESEQAQYEQRLQQSFYREAIMGPVQQAIENSLQQGREEGMQQGMQQGKQEKAVEMAKAALDEGMEIGIVSRISGLPEEEIRKLLMH
;
A
#
# COMPACT_ATOMS: atom_id res chain seq x y z
N ARG A 1 16.60 4.77 16.80
CA ARG A 1 15.11 4.87 16.85
C ARG A 1 14.80 6.07 17.71
N HIS A 2 13.99 7.02 17.23
CA HIS A 2 13.52 8.14 18.04
C HIS A 2 12.59 7.63 19.15
N ASP A 3 12.63 8.30 20.30
CA ASP A 3 11.71 8.06 21.41
C ASP A 3 10.25 8.22 20.92
N PRO A 4 9.31 7.35 21.31
CA PRO A 4 7.87 7.56 21.10
C PRO A 4 7.37 9.00 21.19
N GLU A 5 7.74 9.74 22.25
CA GLU A 5 7.28 11.13 22.43
C GLU A 5 7.84 12.09 21.37
N GLN A 6 9.05 11.80 20.85
CA GLN A 6 9.68 12.60 19.81
C GLN A 6 8.96 12.44 18.47
N ARG A 7 8.42 11.26 18.15
CA ARG A 7 7.77 11.02 16.84
C ARG A 7 6.47 11.81 16.71
N VAL A 8 5.67 11.85 17.78
CA VAL A 8 4.44 12.65 17.84
C VAL A 8 4.75 14.13 17.61
N GLU A 9 5.76 14.65 18.30
CA GLU A 9 6.17 16.05 18.15
C GLU A 9 6.71 16.34 16.74
N ILE A 10 7.61 15.50 16.22
CA ILE A 10 8.17 15.66 14.88
C ILE A 10 7.06 15.66 13.82
N CYS A 11 6.09 14.75 13.93
CA CYS A 11 4.96 14.66 13.02
C CYS A 11 4.14 15.96 13.02
N LEU A 12 3.73 16.44 14.20
CA LEU A 12 2.96 17.66 14.33
C LEU A 12 3.74 18.88 13.81
N ARG A 13 5.01 19.03 14.19
CA ARG A 13 5.86 20.13 13.73
C ARG A 13 6.06 20.13 12.21
N ALA A 14 6.21 18.96 11.60
CA ALA A 14 6.34 18.84 10.16
C ALA A 14 5.05 19.30 9.45
N GLN A 15 3.88 18.95 9.98
CA GLN A 15 2.60 19.36 9.41
C GLN A 15 2.29 20.84 9.65
N GLU A 16 2.66 21.40 10.81
CA GLU A 16 2.58 22.84 11.09
C GLU A 16 3.44 23.63 10.10
N GLY A 17 4.71 23.23 9.95
CA GLY A 17 5.61 23.86 8.99
C GLY A 17 5.12 23.72 7.55
N LEU A 18 4.56 22.57 7.17
CA LEU A 18 3.95 22.37 5.85
C LEU A 18 2.73 23.28 5.65
N ALA A 19 1.88 23.46 6.66
CA ALA A 19 0.72 24.34 6.60
C ALA A 19 1.14 25.82 6.47
N GLU A 20 2.28 26.20 7.06
CA GLU A 20 2.84 27.55 6.95
C GLU A 20 3.50 27.80 5.58
N LEU A 21 4.26 26.83 5.06
CA LEU A 21 5.10 27.01 3.88
C LEU A 21 4.39 26.78 2.54
N GLU A 22 3.35 25.94 2.52
CA GLU A 22 2.61 25.60 1.29
C GLU A 22 1.15 26.03 1.44
N PRO A 23 0.66 27.09 0.77
CA PRO A 23 -0.73 27.54 0.91
C PRO A 23 -1.74 26.65 0.18
N ASP A 24 -1.34 25.87 -0.83
CA ASP A 24 -2.27 25.02 -1.60
C ASP A 24 -2.54 23.70 -0.87
N PRO A 25 -3.78 23.45 -0.39
CA PRO A 25 -4.11 22.22 0.32
C PRO A 25 -3.90 20.97 -0.54
N ASN A 26 -4.06 21.05 -1.87
CA ASN A 26 -3.86 19.90 -2.75
C ASN A 26 -2.39 19.49 -2.84
N ARG A 27 -1.47 20.46 -2.72
CA ARG A 27 -0.02 20.18 -2.69
C ARG A 27 0.39 19.59 -1.35
N ARG A 28 -0.22 20.02 -0.25
CA ARG A 28 0.06 19.47 1.10
C ARG A 28 -0.21 17.97 1.17
N ILE A 29 -1.31 17.49 0.58
CA ILE A 29 -1.71 16.07 0.63
C ILE A 29 -0.55 15.14 0.23
N LYS A 30 0.19 15.49 -0.83
CA LYS A 30 1.33 14.67 -1.31
C LYS A 30 2.44 14.56 -0.27
N TYR A 31 2.71 15.62 0.48
CA TYR A 31 3.75 15.64 1.50
C TYR A 31 3.29 15.04 2.82
N ILE A 32 2.00 15.17 3.14
CA ILE A 32 1.40 14.60 4.35
C ILE A 32 1.52 13.09 4.38
N ASP A 33 1.27 12.42 3.25
CA ASP A 33 1.42 10.95 3.16
C ASP A 33 2.83 10.50 3.58
N PHE A 34 3.88 11.17 3.06
CA PHE A 34 5.25 10.91 3.47
C PHE A 34 5.49 11.20 4.97
N ILE A 35 4.95 12.30 5.50
CA ILE A 35 5.09 12.65 6.92
C ILE A 35 4.47 11.54 7.79
N LEU A 36 3.26 11.08 7.46
CA LEU A 36 2.56 10.03 8.21
C LEU A 36 3.31 8.70 8.13
N GLN A 37 3.78 8.32 6.94
CA GLN A 37 4.53 7.08 6.73
C GLN A 37 5.86 7.08 7.49
N TYR A 38 6.61 8.19 7.49
CA TYR A 38 7.88 8.30 8.23
C TYR A 38 7.66 8.39 9.75
N ALA A 39 6.61 9.08 10.19
CA ALA A 39 6.27 9.17 11.60
C ALA A 39 5.89 7.80 12.17
N ASN A 40 5.17 6.98 11.38
CA ASN A 40 4.74 5.61 11.71
C ASN A 40 4.24 5.51 13.16
N LEU A 41 3.30 6.39 13.50
CA LEU A 41 2.75 6.49 14.84
C LEU A 41 1.92 5.23 15.14
N ASN A 42 2.10 4.64 16.31
CA ASN A 42 1.18 3.61 16.79
C ASN A 42 -0.11 4.23 17.35
N GLU A 43 -1.08 3.39 17.74
CA GLU A 43 -2.38 3.85 18.24
C GLU A 43 -2.28 4.83 19.43
N SER A 44 -1.37 4.57 20.38
CA SER A 44 -1.19 5.45 21.55
C SER A 44 -0.59 6.80 21.14
N GLU A 45 0.39 6.77 20.24
CA GLU A 45 1.02 7.99 19.70
C GLU A 45 0.06 8.79 18.81
N GLN A 46 -0.81 8.11 18.07
CA GLN A 46 -1.84 8.74 17.26
C GLN A 46 -2.86 9.46 18.14
N ALA A 47 -3.30 8.85 19.24
CA ALA A 47 -4.18 9.51 20.21
C ALA A 47 -3.51 10.74 20.84
N GLN A 48 -2.21 10.66 21.17
CA GLN A 48 -1.45 11.80 21.68
C GLN A 48 -1.30 12.91 20.64
N TYR A 49 -1.04 12.54 19.38
CA TYR A 49 -0.98 13.46 18.25
C TYR A 49 -2.31 14.21 18.08
N GLU A 50 -3.44 13.50 18.10
CA GLU A 50 -4.77 14.08 17.99
C GLU A 50 -5.06 15.06 19.14
N GLN A 51 -4.71 14.70 20.37
CA GLN A 51 -4.85 15.58 21.53
C GLN A 51 -4.02 16.87 21.38
N ARG A 52 -2.77 16.77 20.91
CA ARG A 52 -1.91 17.94 20.68
C ARG A 52 -2.40 18.78 19.50
N LEU A 53 -2.88 18.15 18.43
CA LEU A 53 -3.44 18.83 17.26
C LEU A 53 -4.67 19.67 17.63
N GLN A 54 -5.51 19.21 18.58
CA GLN A 54 -6.63 20.02 19.08
C GLN A 54 -6.20 21.35 19.69
N GLN A 55 -4.97 21.44 20.22
CA GLN A 55 -4.41 22.65 20.81
C GLN A 55 -3.56 23.47 19.80
N SER A 56 -3.33 22.95 18.59
CA SER A 56 -2.52 23.63 17.57
C SER A 56 -3.31 24.75 16.89
N PHE A 57 -2.62 25.88 16.67
CA PHE A 57 -3.16 26.98 15.87
C PHE A 57 -3.45 26.58 14.41
N TYR A 58 -2.72 25.58 13.88
CA TYR A 58 -2.85 25.11 12.49
C TYR A 58 -3.87 23.98 12.30
N ARG A 59 -4.63 23.63 13.35
CA ARG A 59 -5.57 22.50 13.35
C ARG A 59 -6.42 22.41 12.08
N GLU A 60 -7.15 23.47 11.75
CA GLU A 60 -8.05 23.49 10.59
C GLU A 60 -7.29 23.32 9.26
N ALA A 61 -6.09 23.89 9.17
CA ALA A 61 -5.23 23.80 7.98
C ALA A 61 -4.61 22.41 7.78
N ILE A 62 -4.53 21.61 8.85
CA ILE A 62 -3.96 20.25 8.85
C ILE A 62 -5.04 19.18 8.70
N MET A 63 -6.16 19.28 9.44
CA MET A 63 -7.14 18.20 9.55
C MET A 63 -7.72 17.74 8.20
N GLY A 64 -8.17 18.68 7.36
CA GLY A 64 -8.75 18.35 6.06
C GLY A 64 -7.77 17.60 5.14
N PRO A 65 -6.59 18.18 4.85
CA PRO A 65 -5.57 17.51 4.04
C PRO A 65 -5.08 16.17 4.61
N VAL A 66 -4.98 16.02 5.93
CA VAL A 66 -4.62 14.75 6.58
C VAL A 66 -5.69 13.69 6.36
N GLN A 67 -6.97 14.03 6.56
CA GLN A 67 -8.07 13.10 6.31
C GLN A 67 -8.08 12.62 4.86
N GLN A 68 -7.90 13.54 3.92
CA GLN A 68 -7.85 13.20 2.49
C GLN A 68 -6.63 12.34 2.12
N ALA A 69 -5.46 12.60 2.72
CA ALA A 69 -4.27 11.77 2.52
C ALA A 69 -4.50 10.33 3.01
N ILE A 70 -5.10 10.16 4.19
CA ILE A 70 -5.43 8.84 4.74
C ILE A 70 -6.41 8.10 3.82
N GLU A 71 -7.48 8.76 3.38
CA GLU A 71 -8.46 8.15 2.47
C GLU A 71 -7.84 7.72 1.14
N ASN A 72 -7.01 8.58 0.53
CA ASN A 72 -6.30 8.26 -0.70
C ASN A 72 -5.36 7.06 -0.52
N SER A 73 -4.55 7.05 0.53
CA SER A 73 -3.60 5.96 0.81
C SER A 73 -4.31 4.62 1.03
N LEU A 74 -5.44 4.61 1.76
CA LEU A 74 -6.26 3.41 1.97
C LEU A 74 -6.89 2.91 0.67
N GLN A 75 -7.35 3.84 -0.17
CA GLN A 75 -7.94 3.48 -1.46
C GLN A 75 -6.88 2.87 -2.40
N GLN A 76 -5.72 3.51 -2.52
CA GLN A 76 -4.61 3.00 -3.33
C GLN A 76 -4.14 1.63 -2.84
N GLY A 77 -3.94 1.45 -1.53
CA GLY A 77 -3.52 0.17 -0.96
C GLY A 77 -4.54 -0.95 -1.23
N ARG A 78 -5.85 -0.65 -1.18
CA ARG A 78 -6.89 -1.63 -1.53
C ARG A 78 -6.87 -2.00 -3.02
N GLU A 79 -6.72 -1.02 -3.90
CA GLU A 79 -6.65 -1.25 -5.34
C GLU A 79 -5.42 -2.07 -5.73
N GLU A 80 -4.25 -1.70 -5.21
CA GLU A 80 -3.01 -2.45 -5.43
C GLU A 80 -3.11 -3.87 -4.89
N GLY A 81 -3.62 -4.05 -3.67
CA GLY A 81 -3.81 -5.37 -3.07
C GLY A 81 -4.78 -6.25 -3.88
N MET A 82 -5.88 -5.67 -4.36
CA MET A 82 -6.84 -6.39 -5.20
C MET A 82 -6.22 -6.79 -6.55
N GLN A 83 -5.45 -5.90 -7.18
CA GLN A 83 -4.78 -6.18 -8.44
C GLN A 83 -3.72 -7.28 -8.29
N GLN A 84 -2.89 -7.19 -7.24
CA GLN A 84 -1.89 -8.22 -6.93
C GLN A 84 -2.54 -9.57 -6.64
N GLY A 85 -3.58 -9.60 -5.81
CA GLY A 85 -4.32 -10.82 -5.50
C GLY A 85 -4.97 -11.44 -6.73
N MET A 86 -5.55 -10.64 -7.62
CA MET A 86 -6.12 -11.13 -8.87
C MET A 86 -5.04 -11.72 -9.80
N GLN A 87 -3.86 -11.08 -9.90
CA GLN A 87 -2.77 -11.57 -10.73
C GLN A 87 -2.19 -12.88 -10.17
N GLN A 88 -1.99 -12.96 -8.86
CA GLN A 88 -1.55 -14.18 -8.17
C GLN A 88 -2.56 -15.31 -8.38
N GLY A 89 -3.84 -15.08 -8.14
CA GLY A 89 -4.89 -16.09 -8.33
C GLY A 89 -5.01 -16.58 -9.78
N LYS A 90 -4.83 -15.69 -10.77
CA LYS A 90 -4.76 -16.11 -12.18
C LYS A 90 -3.55 -17.01 -12.45
N GLN A 91 -2.38 -16.64 -11.93
CA GLN A 91 -1.16 -17.44 -12.11
C GLN A 91 -1.27 -18.81 -11.42
N GLU A 92 -1.76 -18.84 -10.18
CA GLU A 92 -1.97 -20.08 -9.42
C GLU A 92 -2.93 -21.01 -10.16
N LYS A 93 -4.06 -20.48 -10.64
CA LYS A 93 -5.02 -21.25 -11.44
C LYS A 93 -4.41 -21.77 -12.74
N ALA A 94 -3.60 -20.96 -13.42
CA ALA A 94 -2.91 -21.39 -14.65
C ALA A 94 -1.94 -22.55 -14.36
N VAL A 95 -1.19 -22.47 -13.25
CA VAL A 95 -0.28 -23.54 -12.81
C VAL A 95 -1.05 -24.81 -12.41
N GLU A 96 -2.15 -24.68 -11.68
CA GLU A 96 -3.02 -25.81 -11.31
C GLU A 96 -3.58 -26.52 -12.55
N MET A 97 -4.11 -25.74 -13.52
CA MET A 97 -4.60 -26.28 -14.79
C MET A 97 -3.49 -26.97 -15.59
N ALA A 98 -2.27 -26.40 -15.60
CA ALA A 98 -1.15 -27.01 -16.30
C ALA A 98 -0.74 -28.34 -15.68
N LYS A 99 -0.66 -28.42 -14.35
CA LYS A 99 -0.35 -29.67 -13.62
C LYS A 99 -1.40 -30.74 -13.89
N ALA A 100 -2.68 -30.41 -13.72
CA ALA A 100 -3.77 -31.36 -13.97
C ALA A 100 -3.75 -31.89 -15.41
N ALA A 101 -3.50 -31.04 -16.41
CA ALA A 101 -3.42 -31.47 -17.80
C ALA A 101 -2.18 -32.36 -18.09
N LEU A 102 -1.04 -32.07 -17.45
CA LEU A 102 0.15 -32.93 -17.54
C LEU A 102 -0.08 -34.29 -16.88
N ASP A 103 -0.77 -34.34 -15.74
CA ASP A 103 -1.10 -35.58 -15.03
C ASP A 103 -2.03 -36.48 -15.86
N GLU A 104 -2.89 -35.88 -16.70
CA GLU A 104 -3.71 -36.56 -17.70
C GLU A 104 -2.92 -36.97 -18.97
N GLY A 105 -1.61 -36.72 -19.01
CA GLY A 105 -0.73 -37.10 -20.12
C GLY A 105 -0.81 -36.21 -21.36
N MET A 106 -1.35 -34.98 -21.24
CA MET A 106 -1.42 -34.05 -22.37
C MET A 106 -0.04 -33.53 -22.77
N GLU A 107 0.16 -33.33 -24.08
CA GLU A 107 1.41 -32.75 -24.60
C GLU A 107 1.58 -31.29 -24.18
N ILE A 108 2.83 -30.89 -23.93
CA ILE A 108 3.21 -29.54 -23.45
C ILE A 108 2.58 -28.42 -24.28
N GLY A 109 2.52 -28.56 -25.61
CA GLY A 109 1.91 -27.54 -26.49
C GLY A 109 0.39 -27.43 -26.32
N ILE A 110 -0.30 -28.52 -25.96
CA ILE A 110 -1.73 -28.50 -25.60
C ILE A 110 -1.90 -27.86 -24.22
N VAL A 111 -1.08 -28.25 -23.25
CA VAL A 111 -1.08 -27.70 -21.89
C VAL A 111 -0.86 -26.19 -21.91
N SER A 112 0.08 -25.69 -22.74
CA SER A 112 0.34 -24.26 -22.92
C SER A 112 -0.87 -23.51 -23.41
N ARG A 113 -1.59 -24.04 -24.42
CA ARG A 113 -2.81 -23.41 -24.93
C ARG A 113 -3.95 -23.40 -23.92
N ILE A 114 -4.09 -24.42 -23.08
CA ILE A 114 -5.17 -24.54 -22.09
C ILE A 114 -4.91 -23.67 -20.85
N SER A 115 -3.70 -23.76 -20.30
CA SER A 115 -3.31 -23.04 -19.09
C SER A 115 -2.97 -21.56 -19.34
N GLY A 116 -2.59 -21.21 -20.56
CA GLY A 116 -2.07 -19.89 -20.90
C GLY A 116 -0.63 -19.66 -20.44
N LEU A 117 0.05 -20.68 -19.90
CA LEU A 117 1.45 -20.60 -19.51
C LEU A 117 2.38 -20.85 -20.71
N PRO A 118 3.55 -20.19 -20.77
CA PRO A 118 4.56 -20.50 -21.78
C PRO A 118 5.12 -21.90 -21.55
N GLU A 119 5.50 -22.59 -22.64
CA GLU A 119 6.05 -23.95 -22.54
C GLU A 119 7.27 -24.04 -21.60
N GLU A 120 8.10 -22.99 -21.54
CA GLU A 120 9.25 -22.91 -20.63
C GLU A 120 8.84 -22.96 -19.15
N GLU A 121 7.72 -22.34 -18.78
CA GLU A 121 7.19 -22.44 -17.41
C GLU A 121 6.62 -23.83 -17.14
N ILE A 122 5.95 -24.42 -18.13
CA ILE A 122 5.40 -25.78 -18.03
C ILE A 122 6.50 -26.82 -17.88
N ARG A 123 7.62 -26.69 -18.63
CA ARG A 123 8.78 -27.58 -18.49
C ARG A 123 9.36 -27.56 -17.09
N LYS A 124 9.40 -26.39 -16.43
CA LYS A 124 9.85 -26.28 -15.04
C LYS A 124 8.95 -27.04 -14.06
N LEU A 125 7.65 -27.16 -14.35
CA LEU A 125 6.72 -27.95 -13.51
C LEU A 125 7.03 -29.45 -13.53
N LEU A 126 7.73 -29.95 -14.54
CA LEU A 126 8.16 -31.34 -14.69
C LEU A 126 9.52 -31.64 -14.05
N MET A 127 10.25 -30.61 -13.58
CA MET A 127 11.62 -30.74 -13.03
C MET A 127 11.65 -30.95 -11.50
N HIS A 128 10.55 -31.37 -10.90
CA HIS A 128 10.40 -31.72 -9.48
C HIS A 128 9.69 -33.07 -9.35
#